data_AF-H2JD10-F1
#
_entry.id   AF-H2JD10-F1
#
_cell.length_a   1.000
_cell.length_b   1.000
_cell.length_c   1.000
_cell.angle_alpha   90.00
_cell.angle_beta   90.00
_cell.angle_gamma   90.00
#
_symmetry.space_group_name_H-M   'P 1'
#
loop_
_entity.id
_entity.type
_entity.pdbx_description
1 polymer ?
#
loop_
_entity_poly.entity_id
_entity_poly.type
_entity_poly.pdbx_seq_one_letter_code
_entity_poly.pdbx_strand_id
1 'polypeptide(L)'
;MKKFMKKFAVLLIAAALILSVINTQYVSAAGFKDVKSTDWYYSSVNRLVDSGITSGVGNNRFGPENIVTRSEMVTFLCKAIGLSPSDGDTFMDITKHWAKKWIAAAVSANIIDEGVIFHPDEAITRQEATEMLCRSLDLSAETLNENPFCDITTDIGYSTRAFEEYLMLGSVKDNERYFYPFSLLKRSEVAAIIVNLLDYKLDKDSFKAQKKAVLDKQEKETPTTKKIQQIEVTVSTADELIKQIGSNKRILLKPGIYNLSSIKQLDSKDKTVTWRQVDDGKELNLSGIHNLTIEGINNQTAEIKVNPRYAEIIYFNNCKNINLKNLKVGHTPSEYTCNAGVLSFLNCSDIEINNSELYGCGSVGISAYSTKRLNCVDTIIDHCSLRAIELQKSEKINFIGCKLLNHEAYSNIVDAFNSKEVTFEKCEFTDNNNFEWSFFEVWGNTELLIDKCKIMNNSQPRDGTWDASAYFFKTQEYDGGSTSKIIVKDTEITNNRCDYFCDDKYSVTFENCKISDNEWEE
;
A
#
# COMPACT_ATOMS: atom_id res chain seq x y z
N MET A 1 -47.75 77.78 -14.93
CA MET A 1 -46.90 77.45 -13.76
C MET A 1 -47.25 76.14 -13.04
N LYS A 2 -48.50 75.63 -13.06
CA LYS A 2 -48.88 74.37 -12.35
C LYS A 2 -48.45 73.02 -12.99
N LYS A 3 -47.89 73.01 -14.22
CA LYS A 3 -47.43 71.76 -14.89
C LYS A 3 -45.93 71.46 -14.73
N PHE A 4 -45.12 72.40 -14.24
CA PHE A 4 -43.66 72.22 -14.12
C PHE A 4 -43.20 71.71 -12.74
N MET A 5 -44.04 71.84 -11.70
CA MET A 5 -43.71 71.40 -10.34
C MET A 5 -44.06 69.93 -10.02
N LYS A 6 -44.79 69.22 -10.89
CA LYS A 6 -45.13 67.79 -10.66
C LYS A 6 -44.06 66.79 -11.12
N LYS A 7 -43.06 67.22 -11.91
CA LYS A 7 -41.99 66.32 -12.37
C LYS A 7 -40.76 66.27 -11.46
N PHE A 8 -40.59 67.23 -10.54
CA PHE A 8 -39.48 67.23 -9.58
C PHE A 8 -39.78 66.52 -8.26
N ALA A 9 -41.05 66.42 -7.87
CA ALA A 9 -41.45 65.70 -6.64
C ALA A 9 -41.38 64.17 -6.78
N VAL A 10 -41.41 63.63 -8.01
CA VAL A 10 -41.33 62.17 -8.25
C VAL A 10 -39.87 61.69 -8.35
N LEU A 11 -38.92 62.57 -8.64
CA LEU A 11 -37.49 62.23 -8.70
C LEU A 11 -36.80 62.21 -7.32
N LEU A 12 -37.32 62.95 -6.33
CA LEU A 12 -36.78 62.93 -4.95
C LEU A 12 -37.31 61.79 -4.08
N ILE A 13 -38.44 61.17 -4.44
CA ILE A 13 -38.97 59.98 -3.73
C ILE A 13 -38.39 58.68 -4.31
N ALA A 14 -37.99 58.66 -5.58
CA ALA A 14 -37.26 57.53 -6.18
C ALA A 14 -35.79 57.45 -5.73
N ALA A 15 -35.16 58.58 -5.39
CA ALA A 15 -33.79 58.60 -4.86
C ALA A 15 -33.70 58.22 -3.37
N ALA A 16 -34.80 58.35 -2.60
CA ALA A 16 -34.84 58.00 -1.18
C ALA A 16 -35.29 56.55 -0.89
N LEU A 17 -35.79 55.83 -1.90
CA LEU A 17 -36.17 54.40 -1.81
C LEU A 17 -35.18 53.44 -2.48
N ILE A 18 -34.08 53.96 -3.03
CA ILE A 18 -32.94 53.16 -3.54
C ILE A 18 -31.76 53.14 -2.54
N LEU A 19 -31.91 53.78 -1.37
CA LEU A 19 -30.86 53.85 -0.34
C LEU A 19 -31.10 52.99 0.91
N SER A 20 -31.99 52.00 0.88
CA SER A 20 -32.32 51.23 2.09
C SER A 20 -32.32 49.69 1.97
N VAL A 21 -31.70 49.09 0.96
CA VAL A 21 -31.41 47.64 0.97
C VAL A 21 -30.08 47.31 0.27
N ILE A 22 -28.99 47.90 0.74
CA ILE A 22 -27.68 47.23 0.71
C ILE A 22 -27.05 47.44 2.07
N ASN A 23 -27.66 46.84 3.08
CA ASN A 23 -26.92 46.38 4.24
C ASN A 23 -26.67 44.89 4.01
N THR A 24 -25.95 44.57 2.93
CA THR A 24 -25.12 43.36 2.97
C THR A 24 -24.10 43.66 4.05
N GLN A 25 -24.43 43.27 5.27
CA GLN A 25 -23.41 42.95 6.24
C GLN A 25 -22.54 41.93 5.52
N TYR A 26 -21.36 42.40 5.07
CA TYR A 26 -20.24 41.51 4.83
C TYR A 26 -20.02 40.86 6.20
N VAL A 27 -20.65 39.71 6.41
CA VAL A 27 -20.32 38.85 7.55
C VAL A 27 -18.82 38.66 7.42
N SER A 28 -18.12 39.13 8.45
CA SER A 28 -16.67 39.14 8.52
C SER A 28 -16.11 37.84 7.96
N ALA A 29 -15.17 37.98 7.02
CA ALA A 29 -14.15 36.97 6.72
C ALA A 29 -13.82 36.18 7.98
N ALA A 30 -13.74 34.85 7.91
CA ALA A 30 -13.52 33.99 9.06
C ALA A 30 -12.31 34.54 9.84
N GLY A 31 -12.60 35.23 10.95
CA GLY A 31 -11.67 36.14 11.62
C GLY A 31 -10.60 35.40 12.42
N PHE A 32 -10.28 34.18 12.00
CA PHE A 32 -9.33 33.31 12.65
C PHE A 32 -7.95 33.93 12.61
N LYS A 33 -7.30 33.98 13.77
CA LYS A 33 -5.99 34.61 13.92
C LYS A 33 -4.88 33.86 13.18
N ASP A 34 -5.11 32.59 12.85
CA ASP A 34 -4.18 31.69 12.17
C ASP A 34 -4.54 31.43 10.71
N VAL A 35 -5.37 32.27 10.09
CA VAL A 35 -5.73 32.19 8.67
C VAL A 35 -5.63 33.59 8.03
N LYS A 36 -4.67 33.77 7.11
CA LYS A 36 -4.41 35.02 6.40
C LYS A 36 -5.09 35.01 5.03
N SER A 37 -5.46 36.18 4.52
CA SER A 37 -6.07 36.33 3.18
C SER A 37 -5.18 35.86 2.03
N THR A 38 -3.88 35.73 2.27
CA THR A 38 -2.89 35.24 1.31
C THR A 38 -2.69 33.72 1.37
N ASP A 39 -3.26 33.03 2.37
CA ASP A 39 -3.10 31.59 2.50
C ASP A 39 -3.94 30.88 1.43
N TRP A 40 -3.38 29.84 0.81
CA TRP A 40 -4.02 29.13 -0.32
C TRP A 40 -5.38 28.51 0.05
N TYR A 41 -5.59 28.20 1.33
CA TYR A 41 -6.82 27.64 1.88
C TYR A 41 -7.80 28.70 2.41
N TYR A 42 -7.49 30.00 2.32
CA TYR A 42 -8.31 31.07 2.90
C TYR A 42 -9.77 31.04 2.43
N SER A 43 -9.97 30.95 1.10
CA SER A 43 -11.31 30.87 0.51
C SER A 43 -12.04 29.60 0.93
N SER A 44 -11.34 28.48 1.01
CA SER A 44 -11.91 27.21 1.45
C SER A 44 -12.39 27.26 2.89
N VAL A 45 -11.58 27.83 3.79
CA VAL A 45 -11.95 28.00 5.20
C VAL A 45 -13.18 28.88 5.35
N ASN A 46 -13.22 30.03 4.67
CA ASN A 46 -14.39 30.92 4.72
C ASN A 46 -15.65 30.20 4.25
N ARG A 47 -15.57 29.47 3.13
CA ARG A 47 -16.71 28.74 2.58
C ARG A 47 -17.24 27.67 3.54
N LEU A 48 -16.36 26.95 4.24
CA LEU A 48 -16.79 25.97 5.25
C LEU A 48 -17.50 26.64 6.44
N VAL A 49 -17.03 27.81 6.87
CA VAL A 49 -17.66 28.58 7.96
C VAL A 49 -19.03 29.10 7.52
N ASP A 50 -19.11 29.71 6.34
CA ASP A 50 -20.36 30.24 5.77
C ASP A 50 -21.40 29.14 5.54
N SER A 51 -20.94 27.92 5.25
CA SER A 51 -21.80 26.74 5.07
C SER A 51 -22.13 26.04 6.40
N GLY A 52 -21.70 26.55 7.55
CA GLY A 52 -21.95 25.96 8.88
C GLY A 52 -21.26 24.61 9.12
N ILE A 53 -20.30 24.24 8.28
CA ILE A 53 -19.58 22.95 8.35
C ILE A 53 -18.64 22.94 9.56
N THR A 54 -17.99 24.07 9.83
CA THR A 54 -17.02 24.20 10.93
C THR A 54 -17.10 25.56 11.62
N SER A 55 -16.78 25.59 12.91
CA SER A 55 -16.60 26.82 13.70
C SER A 55 -15.14 27.02 14.13
N GLY A 56 -14.20 26.28 13.55
CA GLY A 56 -12.80 26.24 13.98
C GLY A 56 -12.58 25.35 15.21
N VAL A 57 -11.45 25.54 15.88
CA VAL A 57 -10.99 24.72 17.03
C VAL A 57 -11.08 25.49 18.36
N GLY A 58 -11.82 26.61 18.38
CA GLY A 58 -11.92 27.51 19.54
C GLY A 58 -10.84 28.59 19.56
N ASN A 59 -10.92 29.50 20.53
CA ASN A 59 -9.98 30.62 20.73
C ASN A 59 -9.74 31.50 19.49
N ASN A 60 -10.76 31.62 18.63
CA ASN A 60 -10.69 32.31 17.35
C ASN A 60 -9.57 31.77 16.44
N ARG A 61 -9.46 30.43 16.36
CA ARG A 61 -8.51 29.71 15.51
C ARG A 61 -9.20 28.66 14.64
N PHE A 62 -8.70 28.47 13.43
CA PHE A 62 -9.08 27.37 12.56
C PHE A 62 -8.22 26.12 12.79
N GLY A 63 -6.94 26.31 13.12
CA GLY A 63 -5.95 25.23 13.24
C GLY A 63 -5.57 24.59 11.90
N PRO A 64 -5.16 25.34 10.87
CA PRO A 64 -4.95 24.82 9.51
C PRO A 64 -3.91 23.69 9.42
N GLU A 65 -2.95 23.65 10.34
CA GLU A 65 -1.89 22.63 10.42
C GLU A 65 -2.24 21.45 11.33
N ASN A 66 -3.40 21.47 12.01
CA ASN A 66 -3.82 20.35 12.84
C ASN A 66 -4.16 19.16 11.95
N ILE A 67 -3.71 17.97 12.37
CA ILE A 67 -4.09 16.71 11.72
C ILE A 67 -5.55 16.40 12.06
N VAL A 68 -6.31 15.99 11.04
CA VAL A 68 -7.73 15.66 11.15
C VAL A 68 -7.91 14.22 11.63
N THR A 69 -8.82 14.01 12.58
CA THR A 69 -9.19 12.65 13.01
C THR A 69 -10.25 12.04 12.09
N ARG A 70 -10.39 10.71 12.14
CA ARG A 70 -11.44 9.98 11.42
C ARG A 70 -12.84 10.54 11.71
N SER A 71 -13.15 10.82 12.98
CA SER A 71 -14.44 11.39 13.38
C SER A 71 -14.68 12.83 12.90
N GLU A 72 -13.63 13.65 12.83
CA GLU A 72 -13.72 15.00 12.26
C GLU A 72 -13.99 14.97 10.75
N MET A 73 -13.30 14.12 9.99
CA MET A 73 -13.54 13.98 8.55
C MET A 73 -14.99 13.58 8.27
N VAL A 74 -15.49 12.56 8.96
CA VAL A 74 -16.88 12.10 8.84
C VAL A 74 -17.87 13.22 9.14
N THR A 75 -17.63 13.98 10.20
CA THR A 75 -18.50 15.11 10.57
C THR A 75 -18.50 16.19 9.48
N PHE A 76 -17.34 16.51 8.89
CA PHE A 76 -17.28 17.48 7.80
C PHE A 76 -18.02 17.00 6.56
N LEU A 77 -17.85 15.73 6.16
CA LEU A 77 -18.56 15.15 5.02
C LEU A 77 -20.07 15.16 5.25
N CYS A 78 -20.56 14.61 6.37
CA CYS A 78 -21.98 14.56 6.70
C CYS A 78 -22.62 15.95 6.64
N LYS A 79 -21.98 16.96 7.22
CA LYS A 79 -22.47 18.34 7.17
C LYS A 79 -22.45 18.91 5.74
N ALA A 80 -21.38 18.67 4.98
CA ALA A 80 -21.24 19.17 3.62
C ALA A 80 -22.32 18.61 2.67
N ILE A 81 -22.73 17.35 2.86
CA ILE A 81 -23.78 16.73 2.06
C ILE A 81 -25.19 16.90 2.64
N GLY A 82 -25.33 17.58 3.78
CA GLY A 82 -26.63 17.86 4.41
C GLY A 82 -27.25 16.70 5.18
N LEU A 83 -26.46 15.70 5.59
CA LEU A 83 -26.95 14.67 6.50
C LEU A 83 -27.27 15.28 7.87
N SER A 84 -28.25 14.69 8.54
CA SER A 84 -28.55 15.00 9.94
C SER A 84 -27.96 13.93 10.85
N PRO A 85 -27.54 14.27 12.08
CA PRO A 85 -27.10 13.25 13.04
C PRO A 85 -28.24 12.26 13.30
N SER A 86 -27.94 10.96 13.27
CA SER A 86 -28.91 9.89 13.56
C SER A 86 -28.53 9.15 14.84
N ASP A 87 -29.50 8.48 15.44
CA ASP A 87 -29.22 7.53 16.52
C ASP A 87 -28.82 6.18 15.94
N GLY A 88 -27.92 5.48 16.63
CA GLY A 88 -27.41 4.17 16.23
C GLY A 88 -26.19 3.79 17.06
N ASP A 89 -26.08 2.49 17.39
CA ASP A 89 -24.91 1.90 18.04
C ASP A 89 -24.17 1.07 17.00
N THR A 90 -23.41 1.75 16.13
CA THR A 90 -22.75 1.11 14.96
C THR A 90 -21.37 0.56 15.28
N PHE A 91 -20.70 1.08 16.32
CA PHE A 91 -19.37 0.61 16.76
C PHE A 91 -19.24 0.68 18.29
N MET A 92 -18.44 -0.19 18.89
CA MET A 92 -18.30 -0.29 20.34
C MET A 92 -17.59 0.94 20.95
N ASP A 93 -16.59 1.47 20.26
CA ASP A 93 -15.70 2.54 20.74
C ASP A 93 -16.26 3.96 20.59
N ILE A 94 -17.44 4.11 19.97
CA ILE A 94 -18.08 5.43 19.79
C ILE A 94 -19.21 5.71 20.78
N THR A 95 -19.54 4.78 21.68
CA THR A 95 -20.74 4.82 22.54
C THR A 95 -20.91 6.13 23.32
N LYS A 96 -19.80 6.74 23.76
CA LYS A 96 -19.76 8.03 24.49
C LYS A 96 -19.04 9.14 23.70
N HIS A 97 -18.72 8.90 22.43
CA HIS A 97 -17.93 9.81 21.62
C HIS A 97 -18.81 10.93 21.04
N TRP A 98 -18.30 12.16 20.95
CA TRP A 98 -19.08 13.33 20.51
C TRP A 98 -19.61 13.19 19.07
N ALA A 99 -18.87 12.47 18.22
CA ALA A 99 -19.23 12.24 16.83
C ALA A 99 -20.17 11.04 16.62
N LYS A 100 -20.60 10.35 17.68
CA LYS A 100 -21.42 9.12 17.60
C LYS A 100 -22.55 9.23 16.57
N LYS A 101 -23.36 10.29 16.70
CA LYS A 101 -24.53 10.48 15.82
C LYS A 101 -24.18 10.79 14.37
N TRP A 102 -23.03 11.42 14.13
CA TRP A 102 -22.53 11.68 12.79
C TRP A 102 -21.99 10.42 12.13
N ILE A 103 -21.31 9.58 12.91
CA ILE A 103 -20.80 8.27 12.45
C ILE A 103 -21.98 7.35 12.13
N ALA A 104 -23.01 7.29 12.98
CA ALA A 104 -24.23 6.53 12.70
C ALA A 104 -24.94 7.00 11.42
N ALA A 105 -24.98 8.31 11.17
CA ALA A 105 -25.56 8.86 9.95
C ALA A 105 -24.74 8.49 8.71
N ALA A 106 -23.42 8.50 8.81
CA ALA A 106 -22.53 8.12 7.72
C ALA A 106 -22.64 6.63 7.37
N VAL A 107 -22.77 5.76 8.37
CA VAL A 107 -23.06 4.33 8.18
C VAL A 107 -24.40 4.14 7.46
N SER A 108 -25.45 4.82 7.94
CA SER A 108 -26.79 4.74 7.32
C SER A 108 -26.81 5.21 5.87
N ALA A 109 -25.85 6.05 5.49
CA ALA A 109 -25.68 6.58 4.13
C ALA A 109 -24.63 5.82 3.29
N ASN A 110 -24.13 4.66 3.76
CA ASN A 110 -23.09 3.84 3.12
C ASN A 110 -21.75 4.57 2.86
N ILE A 111 -21.47 5.63 3.62
CA ILE A 111 -20.20 6.37 3.54
C ILE A 111 -19.08 5.62 4.28
N ILE A 112 -19.46 4.86 5.30
CA ILE A 112 -18.59 4.05 6.15
C ILE A 112 -19.25 2.68 6.28
N ASP A 113 -18.49 1.61 6.15
CA ASP A 113 -18.98 0.25 6.39
C ASP A 113 -19.21 0.00 7.89
N GLU A 114 -20.21 -0.82 8.22
CA GLU A 114 -20.41 -1.30 9.61
C GLU A 114 -19.24 -2.19 10.06
N GLY A 115 -18.99 -2.21 11.37
CA GLY A 115 -17.90 -3.01 11.95
C GLY A 115 -17.92 -2.99 13.47
N VAL A 116 -16.87 -3.54 14.09
CA VAL A 116 -16.80 -3.65 15.56
C VAL A 116 -16.21 -2.38 16.20
N ILE A 117 -15.15 -1.82 15.61
CA ILE A 117 -14.37 -0.68 16.13
C ILE A 117 -14.15 0.33 15.00
N PHE A 118 -14.33 1.63 15.28
CA PHE A 118 -14.20 2.69 14.27
C PHE A 118 -12.89 3.49 14.36
N HIS A 119 -12.26 3.57 15.52
CA HIS A 119 -11.08 4.40 15.82
C HIS A 119 -11.32 5.91 15.60
N PRO A 120 -12.30 6.53 16.30
CA PRO A 120 -12.77 7.89 16.00
C PRO A 120 -11.71 9.00 16.19
N ASP A 121 -10.79 8.81 17.12
CA ASP A 121 -9.77 9.80 17.49
C ASP A 121 -8.43 9.59 16.76
N GLU A 122 -8.31 8.53 15.94
CA GLU A 122 -7.11 8.33 15.14
C GLU A 122 -7.04 9.29 13.96
N ALA A 123 -5.81 9.72 13.65
CA ALA A 123 -5.55 10.56 12.48
C ALA A 123 -5.89 9.83 11.18
N ILE A 124 -6.70 10.49 10.34
CA ILE A 124 -7.14 9.93 9.08
C ILE A 124 -6.04 10.02 8.02
N THR A 125 -5.86 8.93 7.27
CA THR A 125 -5.00 8.90 6.09
C THR A 125 -5.72 9.49 4.88
N ARG A 126 -4.93 9.94 3.89
CA ARG A 126 -5.45 10.49 2.65
C ARG A 126 -6.31 9.50 1.88
N GLN A 127 -5.96 8.22 1.88
CA GLN A 127 -6.75 7.16 1.25
C GLN A 127 -8.11 6.96 1.93
N GLU A 128 -8.15 6.83 3.25
CA GLU A 128 -9.42 6.67 4.00
C GLU A 128 -10.36 7.87 3.78
N ALA A 129 -9.82 9.10 3.82
CA ALA A 129 -10.60 10.29 3.55
C ALA A 129 -11.16 10.33 2.12
N THR A 130 -10.42 9.79 1.16
CA THR A 130 -10.81 9.73 -0.26
C THR A 130 -11.90 8.72 -0.49
N GLU A 131 -11.83 7.58 0.19
CA GLU A 131 -12.89 6.59 0.20
C GLU A 131 -14.20 7.18 0.74
N MET A 132 -14.16 7.80 1.92
CA MET A 132 -15.35 8.44 2.50
C MET A 132 -15.88 9.56 1.59
N LEU A 133 -15.00 10.35 0.96
CA LEU A 133 -15.37 11.40 0.01
C LEU A 133 -16.12 10.83 -1.20
N CYS A 134 -15.58 9.81 -1.86
CA CYS A 134 -16.19 9.23 -3.04
C CYS A 134 -17.51 8.53 -2.72
N ARG A 135 -17.58 7.78 -1.61
CA ARG A 135 -18.83 7.17 -1.14
C ARG A 135 -19.89 8.22 -0.81
N SER A 136 -19.50 9.38 -0.26
CA SER A 136 -20.45 10.49 -0.01
C SER A 136 -21.08 11.09 -1.29
N LEU A 137 -20.51 10.76 -2.45
CA LEU A 137 -20.95 11.16 -3.78
C LEU A 137 -21.54 9.99 -4.59
N ASP A 138 -21.71 8.81 -3.97
CA ASP A 138 -22.17 7.58 -4.62
C ASP A 138 -21.30 7.19 -5.84
N LEU A 139 -20.00 7.44 -5.73
CA LEU A 139 -19.03 7.03 -6.74
C LEU A 139 -18.56 5.62 -6.42
N SER A 140 -18.38 4.77 -7.44
CA SER A 140 -17.76 3.45 -7.28
C SER A 140 -16.24 3.52 -7.44
N ALA A 141 -15.54 2.58 -6.80
CA ALA A 141 -14.08 2.49 -6.90
C ALA A 141 -13.61 2.07 -8.32
N GLU A 142 -14.43 1.30 -9.05
CA GLU A 142 -14.17 0.89 -10.44
C GLU A 142 -13.90 2.10 -11.33
N THR A 143 -12.82 2.09 -12.11
CA THR A 143 -12.47 3.15 -13.08
C THR A 143 -12.43 2.62 -14.50
N LEU A 144 -12.58 3.52 -15.49
CA LEU A 144 -12.48 3.18 -16.92
C LEU A 144 -11.07 3.42 -17.48
N ASN A 145 -10.21 4.15 -16.77
CA ASN A 145 -8.87 4.52 -17.23
C ASN A 145 -7.74 3.91 -16.39
N GLU A 146 -6.52 4.03 -16.90
CA GLU A 146 -5.28 3.66 -16.23
C GLU A 146 -5.03 4.48 -14.95
N ASN A 147 -4.37 3.87 -13.96
CA ASN A 147 -3.97 4.53 -12.73
C ASN A 147 -2.93 5.64 -13.02
N PRO A 148 -3.23 6.91 -12.71
CA PRO A 148 -2.33 8.03 -12.99
C PRO A 148 -1.23 8.18 -11.93
N PHE A 149 -1.32 7.45 -10.81
CA PHE A 149 -0.42 7.59 -9.66
C PHE A 149 0.65 6.51 -9.65
N CYS A 150 1.89 6.90 -9.42
CA CYS A 150 3.03 6.00 -9.35
C CYS A 150 3.24 5.32 -7.99
N ASP A 151 2.65 5.86 -6.92
CA ASP A 151 2.67 5.35 -5.54
C ASP A 151 1.37 4.64 -5.15
N ILE A 152 0.58 4.25 -6.16
CA ILE A 152 -0.60 3.40 -6.04
C ILE A 152 -0.36 2.18 -6.92
N THR A 153 -0.31 1.00 -6.32
CA THR A 153 0.13 -0.26 -6.96
C THR A 153 -0.92 -1.38 -6.80
N THR A 154 -1.80 -1.23 -5.81
CA THR A 154 -3.18 -1.74 -5.65
C THR A 154 -4.19 -1.55 -6.76
N ASP A 155 -4.87 -2.60 -7.23
CA ASP A 155 -6.16 -2.51 -7.93
C ASP A 155 -7.16 -1.55 -7.24
N ILE A 156 -7.69 -0.62 -8.05
CA ILE A 156 -9.05 -0.07 -7.99
C ILE A 156 -9.47 0.50 -6.61
N GLY A 157 -8.68 1.43 -6.07
CA GLY A 157 -9.07 2.25 -4.93
C GLY A 157 -9.83 3.51 -5.36
N TYR A 158 -10.51 4.16 -4.40
CA TYR A 158 -11.16 5.45 -4.61
C TYR A 158 -10.21 6.58 -5.06
N SER A 159 -8.89 6.40 -4.93
CA SER A 159 -7.86 7.38 -5.34
C SER A 159 -7.92 7.70 -6.84
N THR A 160 -8.01 6.68 -7.70
CA THR A 160 -8.10 6.85 -9.16
C THR A 160 -9.46 7.45 -9.54
N ARG A 161 -10.54 6.96 -8.93
CA ARG A 161 -11.89 7.54 -9.09
C ARG A 161 -11.92 9.03 -8.70
N ALA A 162 -11.34 9.39 -7.56
CA ALA A 162 -11.26 10.77 -7.11
C ALA A 162 -10.42 11.65 -8.04
N PHE A 163 -9.42 11.09 -8.72
CA PHE A 163 -8.66 11.78 -9.76
C PHE A 163 -9.52 12.02 -11.02
N GLU A 164 -10.19 10.98 -11.52
CA GLU A 164 -11.06 11.08 -12.71
C GLU A 164 -12.21 12.08 -12.52
N GLU A 165 -12.69 12.20 -11.28
CA GLU A 165 -13.73 13.15 -10.89
C GLU A 165 -13.16 14.51 -10.43
N TYR A 166 -11.84 14.70 -10.53
CA TYR A 166 -11.12 15.93 -10.17
C TYR A 166 -11.29 16.39 -8.71
N LEU A 167 -11.72 15.48 -7.84
CA LEU A 167 -11.92 15.70 -6.42
C LEU A 167 -10.57 15.76 -5.68
N MET A 168 -9.63 14.89 -6.06
CA MET A 168 -8.28 14.83 -5.50
C MET A 168 -7.25 14.50 -6.58
N LEU A 169 -6.43 15.48 -6.96
CA LEU A 169 -5.52 15.38 -8.10
C LEU A 169 -4.15 14.76 -7.79
N GLY A 170 -3.87 14.53 -6.50
CA GLY A 170 -2.52 14.25 -6.01
C GLY A 170 -1.55 15.41 -6.25
N SER A 171 -0.26 15.09 -6.23
CA SER A 171 0.83 16.04 -6.45
C SER A 171 1.71 15.54 -7.59
N VAL A 172 2.19 16.44 -8.44
CA VAL A 172 3.19 16.10 -9.45
C VAL A 172 4.57 16.37 -8.88
N LYS A 173 5.44 15.37 -8.96
CA LYS A 173 6.85 15.47 -8.62
C LYS A 173 7.63 14.70 -9.67
N ASP A 174 8.60 15.36 -10.30
CA ASP A 174 9.50 14.73 -11.29
C ASP A 174 8.77 14.12 -12.50
N ASN A 175 7.71 14.79 -12.96
CA ASN A 175 6.85 14.32 -14.04
C ASN A 175 6.14 12.99 -13.76
N GLU A 176 6.20 12.49 -12.52
CA GLU A 176 5.34 11.44 -12.00
C GLU A 176 4.30 12.08 -11.07
N ARG A 177 3.11 11.47 -11.03
CA ARG A 177 2.04 11.91 -10.15
C ARG A 177 1.95 10.97 -8.95
N TYR A 178 1.86 11.55 -7.77
CA TYR A 178 1.83 10.87 -6.49
C TYR A 178 0.52 11.19 -5.76
N PHE A 179 -0.09 10.18 -5.16
CA PHE A 179 -1.30 10.33 -4.38
C PHE A 179 -1.02 10.53 -2.90
N TYR A 180 0.05 9.91 -2.38
CA TYR A 180 0.44 9.81 -0.97
C TYR A 180 -0.66 9.21 -0.08
N PRO A 181 -1.09 7.95 -0.33
CA PRO A 181 -2.26 7.34 0.30
C PRO A 181 -2.20 7.34 1.84
N PHE A 182 -1.03 7.14 2.44
CA PHE A 182 -0.86 7.03 3.89
C PHE A 182 -0.57 8.36 4.59
N SER A 183 -0.35 9.44 3.83
CA SER A 183 -0.11 10.76 4.43
C SER A 183 -1.34 11.21 5.22
N LEU A 184 -1.10 11.78 6.40
CA LEU A 184 -2.13 12.35 7.25
C LEU A 184 -2.62 13.69 6.70
N LEU A 185 -3.93 13.91 6.75
CA LEU A 185 -4.51 15.15 6.24
C LEU A 185 -4.55 16.26 7.30
N LYS A 186 -4.10 17.45 6.90
CA LYS A 186 -4.25 18.67 7.68
C LYS A 186 -5.65 19.26 7.50
N ARG A 187 -6.13 20.02 8.49
CA ARG A 187 -7.43 20.72 8.42
C ARG A 187 -7.56 21.66 7.21
N SER A 188 -6.47 22.29 6.79
CA SER A 188 -6.43 23.13 5.58
C SER A 188 -6.68 22.31 4.30
N GLU A 189 -6.10 21.12 4.19
CA GLU A 189 -6.30 20.20 3.07
C GLU A 189 -7.72 19.65 3.06
N VAL A 190 -8.24 19.25 4.22
CA VAL A 190 -9.64 18.81 4.35
C VAL A 190 -10.60 19.93 3.98
N ALA A 191 -10.33 21.19 4.34
CA ALA A 191 -11.17 22.31 3.91
C ALA A 191 -11.26 22.42 2.38
N ALA A 192 -10.13 22.27 1.68
CA ALA A 192 -10.12 22.28 0.22
C ALA A 192 -10.83 21.07 -0.39
N ILE A 193 -10.67 19.88 0.19
CA ILE A 193 -11.37 18.66 -0.24
C ILE A 193 -12.89 18.81 -0.09
N ILE A 194 -13.35 19.34 1.06
CA ILE A 194 -14.78 19.57 1.30
C ILE A 194 -15.33 20.67 0.38
N VAL A 195 -14.56 21.69 0.04
CA VAL A 195 -14.98 22.66 -0.99
C VAL A 195 -15.10 22.00 -2.36
N ASN A 196 -14.18 21.12 -2.76
CA ASN A 196 -14.31 20.36 -4.00
C ASN A 196 -15.60 19.53 -4.01
N LEU A 197 -15.95 18.88 -2.88
CA LEU A 197 -17.23 18.19 -2.71
C LEU A 197 -18.43 19.13 -2.91
N LEU A 198 -18.43 20.30 -2.27
CA LEU A 198 -19.52 21.27 -2.39
C LEU A 198 -19.68 21.78 -3.83
N ASP A 199 -18.58 22.09 -4.51
CA ASP A 199 -18.62 22.53 -5.92
C ASP A 199 -19.10 21.42 -6.85
N TYR A 200 -18.60 20.20 -6.64
CA TYR A 200 -19.02 19.04 -7.42
C TYR A 200 -20.51 18.75 -7.26
N LYS A 201 -21.07 18.89 -6.04
CA LYS A 201 -22.52 18.74 -5.80
C LYS A 201 -23.35 19.88 -6.37
N LEU A 202 -22.79 21.09 -6.45
CA LEU A 202 -23.47 22.25 -7.01
C LEU A 202 -23.60 22.15 -8.53
N ASP A 203 -22.50 21.85 -9.21
CA ASP A 203 -22.44 21.68 -10.66
C ASP A 203 -21.21 20.82 -11.02
N LYS A 204 -21.45 19.51 -11.18
CA LYS A 204 -20.42 18.51 -11.51
C LYS A 204 -19.66 18.88 -12.78
N ASP A 205 -20.36 19.28 -13.84
CA ASP A 205 -19.74 19.46 -15.16
C ASP A 205 -18.88 20.72 -15.19
N SER A 206 -19.37 21.82 -14.61
CA SER A 206 -18.62 23.07 -14.47
C SER A 206 -17.39 22.89 -13.57
N PHE A 207 -17.54 22.19 -12.44
CA PHE A 207 -16.43 21.87 -11.55
C PHE A 207 -15.33 21.08 -12.27
N LYS A 208 -15.70 19.99 -12.95
CA LYS A 208 -14.73 19.16 -13.69
C LYS A 208 -14.04 19.94 -14.80
N ALA A 209 -14.78 20.74 -15.56
CA ALA A 209 -14.21 21.59 -16.60
C ALA A 209 -13.19 22.59 -16.05
N GLN A 210 -13.50 23.24 -14.92
CA GLN A 210 -12.60 24.18 -14.26
C GLN A 210 -11.32 23.49 -13.74
N LYS A 211 -11.48 22.37 -13.02
CA LYS A 211 -10.33 21.63 -12.48
C LYS A 211 -9.44 21.05 -13.57
N LYS A 212 -10.04 20.53 -14.64
CA LYS A 212 -9.30 20.07 -15.82
C LYS A 212 -8.49 21.19 -16.45
N ALA A 213 -9.07 22.38 -16.65
CA ALA A 213 -8.34 23.51 -17.20
C ALA A 213 -7.15 23.95 -16.32
N VAL A 214 -7.28 23.88 -15.00
CA VAL A 214 -6.17 24.13 -14.06
C VAL A 214 -5.10 23.05 -14.17
N LEU A 215 -5.49 21.78 -14.20
CA LEU A 215 -4.58 20.65 -14.33
C LEU A 215 -3.78 20.71 -15.64
N ASP A 216 -4.47 20.89 -16.77
CA ASP A 216 -3.86 20.98 -18.11
C ASP A 216 -2.84 22.14 -18.18
N LYS A 217 -3.10 23.25 -17.48
CA LYS A 217 -2.19 24.39 -17.40
C LYS A 217 -0.95 24.05 -16.57
N GLN A 218 -1.12 23.42 -15.41
CA GLN A 218 -0.03 23.00 -14.54
C GLN A 218 0.89 21.97 -15.22
N GLU A 219 0.31 21.03 -15.97
CA GLU A 219 1.08 20.01 -16.70
C GLU A 219 1.87 20.61 -17.88
N LYS A 220 1.32 21.60 -18.59
CA LYS A 220 2.04 22.31 -19.67
C LYS A 220 3.17 23.22 -19.19
N GLU A 221 3.09 23.71 -17.96
CA GLU A 221 4.08 24.61 -17.35
C GLU A 221 5.17 23.85 -16.58
N THR A 222 5.04 22.53 -16.41
CA THR A 222 6.05 21.69 -15.75
C THR A 222 7.20 21.40 -16.73
N PRO A 223 8.42 21.92 -16.51
CA PRO A 223 9.57 21.58 -17.36
C PRO A 223 9.91 20.10 -17.16
N THR A 224 10.32 19.40 -18.23
CA THR A 224 11.01 18.09 -18.14
C THR A 224 12.15 18.15 -17.13
N THR A 225 11.94 17.59 -15.94
CA THR A 225 12.84 17.72 -14.79
C THR A 225 13.89 16.63 -14.76
N LYS A 226 15.09 17.03 -14.32
CA LYS A 226 16.24 16.20 -13.94
C LYS A 226 15.81 14.93 -13.19
N LYS A 227 16.46 13.80 -13.49
CA LYS A 227 16.52 12.61 -12.63
C LYS A 227 16.74 13.05 -11.18
N ILE A 228 15.81 12.76 -10.28
CA ILE A 228 16.09 12.88 -8.85
C ILE A 228 17.15 11.85 -8.50
N GLN A 229 18.29 12.38 -8.06
CA GLN A 229 19.35 11.59 -7.46
C GLN A 229 18.92 11.21 -6.04
N GLN A 230 19.05 9.93 -5.69
CA GLN A 230 18.82 9.48 -4.32
C GLN A 230 19.73 10.26 -3.36
N ILE A 231 19.19 10.62 -2.20
CA ILE A 231 19.98 11.20 -1.11
C ILE A 231 20.74 10.04 -0.46
N GLU A 232 22.05 10.01 -0.68
CA GLU A 232 22.93 9.03 -0.08
C GLU A 232 23.22 9.34 1.38
N VAL A 233 23.07 8.35 2.23
CA VAL A 233 23.36 8.42 3.67
C VAL A 233 24.07 7.14 4.10
N THR A 234 25.05 7.26 4.98
CA THR A 234 25.73 6.11 5.59
C THR A 234 25.30 5.97 7.03
N VAL A 235 24.99 4.76 7.46
CA VAL A 235 24.56 4.43 8.83
C VAL A 235 25.38 3.29 9.39
N SER A 236 25.36 3.16 10.72
CA SER A 236 26.15 2.17 11.48
C SER A 236 25.37 1.49 12.60
N THR A 237 24.13 1.92 12.85
CA THR A 237 23.25 1.37 13.91
C THR A 237 21.83 1.18 13.40
N ALA A 238 21.05 0.31 14.06
CA ALA A 238 19.63 0.10 13.75
C ALA A 238 18.80 1.38 13.89
N ASP A 239 19.05 2.19 14.93
CA ASP A 239 18.39 3.49 15.13
C ASP A 239 18.65 4.47 13.98
N GLU A 240 19.88 4.51 13.45
CA GLU A 240 20.23 5.35 12.31
C GLU A 240 19.56 4.86 11.03
N LEU A 241 19.60 3.54 10.77
CA LEU A 241 18.92 2.92 9.62
C LEU A 241 17.45 3.33 9.60
N ILE A 242 16.73 3.03 10.68
CA ILE A 242 15.29 3.29 10.81
C ILE A 242 14.96 4.77 10.59
N LYS A 243 15.75 5.70 11.16
CA LYS A 243 15.53 7.15 10.99
C LYS A 243 15.76 7.64 9.56
N GLN A 244 16.52 6.91 8.76
CA GLN A 244 16.86 7.29 7.39
C GLN A 244 15.96 6.64 6.33
N ILE A 245 15.20 5.61 6.68
CA ILE A 245 14.23 4.99 5.77
C ILE A 245 13.20 6.03 5.33
N GLY A 246 12.98 6.10 4.02
CA GLY A 246 12.06 7.02 3.37
C GLY A 246 12.32 7.06 1.87
N SER A 247 11.45 7.76 1.14
CA SER A 247 11.56 7.83 -0.32
C SER A 247 12.78 8.61 -0.81
N ASN A 248 13.30 8.23 -1.98
CA ASN A 248 14.47 8.86 -2.64
C ASN A 248 15.75 8.80 -1.80
N LYS A 249 16.00 7.66 -1.15
CA LYS A 249 17.13 7.44 -0.25
C LYS A 249 18.01 6.31 -0.76
N ARG A 250 19.32 6.49 -0.60
CA ARG A 250 20.32 5.42 -0.75
C ARG A 250 21.02 5.26 0.59
N ILE A 251 20.69 4.20 1.32
CA ILE A 251 21.18 3.95 2.68
C ILE A 251 22.30 2.92 2.59
N LEU A 252 23.52 3.37 2.87
CA LEU A 252 24.72 2.54 2.94
C LEU A 252 24.92 2.06 4.38
N LEU A 253 24.82 0.76 4.59
CA LEU A 253 25.05 0.10 5.87
C LEU A 253 26.54 -0.21 6.02
N LYS A 254 27.19 0.32 7.07
CA LYS A 254 28.49 -0.23 7.48
C LYS A 254 28.33 -1.68 7.95
N PRO A 255 29.37 -2.53 7.83
CA PRO A 255 29.32 -3.89 8.36
C PRO A 255 28.97 -3.89 9.84
N GLY A 256 28.07 -4.79 10.21
CA GLY A 256 27.55 -4.87 11.57
C GLY A 256 26.16 -5.49 11.60
N ILE A 257 25.64 -5.59 12.82
CA ILE A 257 24.33 -6.19 13.10
C ILE A 257 23.35 -5.07 13.46
N TYR A 258 22.29 -4.95 12.67
CA TYR A 258 21.19 -4.02 12.82
C TYR A 258 19.99 -4.78 13.42
N ASN A 259 19.96 -4.86 14.76
CA ASN A 259 18.86 -5.50 15.47
C ASN A 259 17.66 -4.55 15.56
N LEU A 260 16.59 -4.83 14.81
CA LEU A 260 15.40 -3.97 14.78
C LEU A 260 14.55 -4.14 16.05
N SER A 261 14.70 -5.23 16.80
CA SER A 261 13.94 -5.46 18.04
C SER A 261 14.39 -4.60 19.22
N SER A 262 15.55 -3.95 19.13
CA SER A 262 15.97 -2.99 20.17
C SER A 262 15.31 -1.62 20.03
N ILE A 263 14.56 -1.37 18.96
CA ILE A 263 13.95 -0.07 18.66
C ILE A 263 12.67 0.11 19.49
N LYS A 264 12.73 1.01 20.50
CA LYS A 264 11.64 1.23 21.46
C LYS A 264 10.51 2.10 20.94
N GLN A 265 10.82 3.06 20.08
CA GLN A 265 9.83 3.98 19.53
C GLN A 265 9.97 3.99 18.01
N LEU A 266 8.89 3.63 17.34
CA LEU A 266 8.73 3.79 15.91
C LEU A 266 7.27 4.12 15.68
N ASP A 267 7.09 5.16 14.89
CA ASP A 267 5.95 5.48 14.05
C ASP A 267 6.30 6.86 13.50
N SER A 268 6.65 6.88 12.22
CA SER A 268 6.86 8.13 11.48
C SER A 268 5.61 9.00 11.57
N LYS A 269 5.80 10.32 11.60
CA LYS A 269 4.68 11.28 11.68
C LYS A 269 3.71 11.16 10.51
N ASP A 270 4.18 10.65 9.37
CA ASP A 270 3.43 10.47 8.13
C ASP A 270 2.97 9.01 7.91
N LYS A 271 3.14 8.13 8.91
CA LYS A 271 2.76 6.71 8.87
C LYS A 271 3.41 5.89 7.73
N THR A 272 4.51 6.36 7.14
CA THR A 272 5.24 5.64 6.07
C THR A 272 6.21 4.57 6.60
N VAL A 273 6.72 4.76 7.81
CA VAL A 273 7.54 3.79 8.57
C VAL A 273 6.85 3.57 9.91
N THR A 274 6.29 2.40 10.13
CA THR A 274 5.51 2.09 11.35
C THR A 274 5.82 0.69 11.87
N TRP A 275 5.42 0.44 13.13
CA TRP A 275 5.26 -0.94 13.59
C TRP A 275 3.85 -1.43 13.27
N ARG A 276 3.71 -2.57 12.60
CA ARG A 276 2.43 -3.29 12.55
C ARG A 276 2.36 -4.29 13.70
N GLN A 277 1.28 -4.26 14.46
CA GLN A 277 1.02 -5.25 15.50
C GLN A 277 0.65 -6.57 14.84
N VAL A 278 1.31 -7.65 15.25
CA VAL A 278 1.04 -9.03 14.84
C VAL A 278 0.88 -9.90 16.09
N ASP A 279 0.37 -11.12 15.93
CA ASP A 279 -0.11 -11.97 17.02
C ASP A 279 0.86 -12.09 18.20
N ASP A 280 2.16 -12.24 17.94
CA ASP A 280 3.19 -12.31 18.99
C ASP A 280 4.37 -11.35 18.73
N GLY A 281 4.06 -10.10 18.34
CA GLY A 281 5.07 -9.06 18.23
C GLY A 281 4.70 -7.86 17.39
N LYS A 282 5.74 -7.23 16.85
CA LYS A 282 5.65 -6.09 15.95
C LYS A 282 6.61 -6.29 14.79
N GLU A 283 6.16 -5.99 13.59
CA GLU A 283 6.96 -6.05 12.35
C GLU A 283 7.13 -4.65 11.74
N LEU A 284 8.26 -4.46 11.06
CA LEU A 284 8.56 -3.18 10.41
C LEU A 284 7.73 -3.06 9.14
N ASN A 285 6.78 -2.15 9.13
CA ASN A 285 5.94 -1.86 7.97
C ASN A 285 6.44 -0.57 7.27
N LEU A 286 6.79 -0.72 6.01
CA LEU A 286 7.18 0.35 5.10
C LEU A 286 6.04 0.56 4.11
N SER A 287 5.32 1.68 4.24
CA SER A 287 4.11 1.99 3.48
C SER A 287 4.30 3.19 2.56
N GLY A 288 4.06 3.01 1.26
CA GLY A 288 4.11 4.12 0.28
C GLY A 288 5.51 4.66 -0.03
N ILE A 289 6.56 3.89 0.28
CA ILE A 289 7.95 4.32 0.03
C ILE A 289 8.32 4.05 -1.42
N HIS A 290 9.02 5.01 -2.03
CA HIS A 290 9.48 4.90 -3.42
C HIS A 290 10.94 5.29 -3.62
N ASN A 291 11.62 4.62 -4.56
CA ASN A 291 13.03 4.91 -4.90
C ASN A 291 13.96 4.81 -3.68
N LEU A 292 13.87 3.69 -2.96
CA LEU A 292 14.69 3.38 -1.79
C LEU A 292 15.72 2.32 -2.15
N THR A 293 16.98 2.58 -1.81
CA THR A 293 18.05 1.59 -1.82
C THR A 293 18.56 1.38 -0.40
N ILE A 294 18.64 0.12 0.05
CA ILE A 294 19.32 -0.28 1.28
C ILE A 294 20.41 -1.26 0.86
N GLU A 295 21.67 -0.91 1.11
CA GLU A 295 22.77 -1.78 0.73
C GLU A 295 23.95 -1.77 1.70
N GLY A 296 24.63 -2.92 1.78
CA GLY A 296 25.93 -3.03 2.42
C GLY A 296 27.00 -2.21 1.68
N ILE A 297 27.73 -1.37 2.41
CA ILE A 297 28.74 -0.46 1.83
C ILE A 297 29.91 -1.23 1.21
N ASN A 298 30.41 -0.78 0.07
CA ASN A 298 31.59 -1.36 -0.61
C ASN A 298 31.48 -2.88 -0.85
N ASN A 299 30.27 -3.39 -1.14
CA ASN A 299 29.98 -4.81 -1.30
C ASN A 299 30.27 -5.68 -0.06
N GLN A 300 30.30 -5.06 1.12
CA GLN A 300 30.40 -5.78 2.39
C GLN A 300 29.00 -6.03 2.95
N THR A 301 28.76 -7.24 3.44
CA THR A 301 27.46 -7.63 3.97
C THR A 301 27.16 -6.93 5.29
N ALA A 302 25.93 -6.43 5.42
CA ALA A 302 25.36 -5.97 6.68
C ALA A 302 24.21 -6.89 7.10
N GLU A 303 24.14 -7.23 8.39
CA GLU A 303 23.11 -8.13 8.93
C GLU A 303 21.94 -7.32 9.51
N ILE A 304 20.72 -7.54 9.04
CA ILE A 304 19.49 -6.99 9.60
C ILE A 304 18.71 -8.13 10.24
N LYS A 305 18.33 -7.99 11.52
CA LYS A 305 17.63 -9.06 12.23
C LYS A 305 16.60 -8.60 13.25
N VAL A 306 15.72 -9.52 13.62
CA VAL A 306 14.64 -9.35 14.60
C VAL A 306 14.69 -10.52 15.61
N ASN A 307 14.48 -10.22 16.90
CA ASN A 307 14.60 -11.13 18.04
C ASN A 307 13.30 -11.87 18.45
N PRO A 308 12.05 -11.36 18.29
CA PRO A 308 10.89 -12.25 18.22
C PRO A 308 10.60 -12.66 16.77
N ARG A 309 10.16 -13.90 16.61
CA ARG A 309 10.05 -14.61 15.33
C ARG A 309 8.74 -14.39 14.59
N TYR A 310 7.74 -13.78 15.21
CA TYR A 310 6.38 -13.73 14.67
C TYR A 310 6.10 -12.52 13.77
N ALA A 311 7.14 -11.81 13.36
CA ALA A 311 7.07 -10.53 12.67
C ALA A 311 7.95 -10.57 11.43
N GLU A 312 7.42 -10.17 10.27
CA GLU A 312 8.22 -9.98 9.06
C GLU A 312 9.46 -9.12 9.37
N ILE A 313 10.63 -9.46 8.83
CA ILE A 313 11.83 -8.62 9.05
C ILE A 313 11.58 -7.24 8.44
N ILE A 314 11.07 -7.21 7.20
CA ILE A 314 10.58 -5.99 6.56
C ILE A 314 9.34 -6.32 5.71
N TYR A 315 8.23 -5.68 6.06
CA TYR A 315 7.00 -5.71 5.30
C TYR A 315 6.88 -4.44 4.45
N PHE A 316 6.84 -4.59 3.13
CA PHE A 316 6.65 -3.51 2.16
C PHE A 316 5.21 -3.50 1.69
N ASN A 317 4.56 -2.36 1.85
CA ASN A 317 3.17 -2.13 1.46
C ASN A 317 3.10 -0.95 0.50
N ASN A 318 2.54 -1.15 -0.70
CA ASN A 318 2.39 -0.07 -1.68
C ASN A 318 3.71 0.65 -2.00
N CYS A 319 4.81 -0.11 -2.11
CA CYS A 319 6.14 0.43 -2.37
C CYS A 319 6.56 0.27 -3.83
N LYS A 320 7.40 1.19 -4.34
CA LYS A 320 7.88 1.17 -5.74
C LYS A 320 9.37 1.43 -5.85
N ASN A 321 10.07 0.75 -6.75
CA ASN A 321 11.50 0.96 -7.01
C ASN A 321 12.33 0.78 -5.72
N ILE A 322 12.26 -0.43 -5.16
CA ILE A 322 12.96 -0.82 -3.94
C ILE A 322 14.16 -1.69 -4.30
N ASN A 323 15.33 -1.33 -3.80
CA ASN A 323 16.59 -2.01 -4.11
C ASN A 323 17.24 -2.47 -2.80
N LEU A 324 17.41 -3.78 -2.63
CA LEU A 324 18.03 -4.42 -1.48
C LEU A 324 19.30 -5.15 -1.95
N LYS A 325 20.48 -4.78 -1.44
CA LYS A 325 21.75 -5.32 -1.96
C LYS A 325 22.78 -5.63 -0.87
N ASN A 326 23.53 -6.72 -1.00
CA ASN A 326 24.61 -7.06 -0.06
C ASN A 326 24.10 -7.15 1.40
N LEU A 327 22.95 -7.77 1.61
CA LEU A 327 22.31 -7.88 2.92
C LEU A 327 22.29 -9.32 3.39
N LYS A 328 22.40 -9.49 4.71
CA LYS A 328 22.04 -10.73 5.40
C LYS A 328 20.81 -10.43 6.25
N VAL A 329 19.65 -10.96 5.90
CA VAL A 329 18.35 -10.59 6.51
C VAL A 329 17.70 -11.83 7.08
N GLY A 330 17.35 -11.81 8.36
CA GLY A 330 16.81 -13.03 8.96
C GLY A 330 16.51 -12.98 10.45
N HIS A 331 15.94 -14.06 10.96
CA HIS A 331 15.73 -14.28 12.39
C HIS A 331 16.95 -14.95 13.05
N THR A 332 17.07 -14.82 14.38
CA THR A 332 18.05 -15.62 15.14
C THR A 332 17.66 -17.11 15.12
N PRO A 333 18.56 -18.05 14.74
CA PRO A 333 18.25 -19.49 14.70
C PRO A 333 17.98 -20.08 16.10
N SER A 334 16.94 -20.92 16.24
CA SER A 334 16.79 -21.92 17.32
C SER A 334 15.81 -23.00 16.90
N GLU A 335 15.79 -24.09 17.66
CA GLU A 335 14.77 -25.15 17.57
C GLU A 335 13.35 -24.54 17.70
N TYR A 336 12.40 -25.09 16.91
CA TYR A 336 10.95 -24.78 16.82
C TYR A 336 10.49 -23.64 15.88
N THR A 337 9.26 -23.84 15.39
CA THR A 337 8.55 -23.18 14.27
C THR A 337 8.47 -21.68 14.41
N CYS A 338 8.75 -20.99 13.31
CA CYS A 338 8.42 -19.61 13.14
C CYS A 338 7.11 -19.47 12.35
N ASN A 339 6.44 -18.30 12.45
CA ASN A 339 5.18 -18.02 11.76
C ASN A 339 5.16 -16.81 10.77
N ALA A 340 6.21 -15.99 10.64
CA ALA A 340 6.18 -14.79 9.75
C ALA A 340 7.34 -14.75 8.74
N GLY A 341 7.16 -14.27 7.52
CA GLY A 341 8.20 -14.30 6.48
C GLY A 341 9.44 -13.43 6.71
N VAL A 342 10.41 -13.47 5.79
CA VAL A 342 11.61 -12.60 5.86
C VAL A 342 11.36 -11.27 5.15
N LEU A 343 11.03 -11.33 3.86
CA LEU A 343 10.68 -10.16 3.05
C LEU A 343 9.29 -10.36 2.45
N SER A 344 8.38 -9.44 2.76
CA SER A 344 7.02 -9.50 2.27
C SER A 344 6.67 -8.23 1.50
N PHE A 345 6.12 -8.42 0.31
CA PHE A 345 5.77 -7.36 -0.63
C PHE A 345 4.28 -7.44 -0.92
N LEU A 346 3.51 -6.55 -0.31
CA LEU A 346 2.11 -6.37 -0.62
C LEU A 346 1.98 -5.15 -1.54
N ASN A 347 1.35 -5.36 -2.70
CA ASN A 347 1.03 -4.30 -3.63
C ASN A 347 2.28 -3.54 -4.05
N CYS A 348 3.34 -4.20 -4.47
CA CYS A 348 4.60 -3.52 -4.76
C CYS A 348 4.96 -3.56 -6.24
N SER A 349 5.88 -2.70 -6.68
CA SER A 349 6.43 -2.83 -8.04
C SER A 349 7.88 -2.39 -8.16
N ASP A 350 8.58 -2.90 -9.17
CA ASP A 350 9.99 -2.58 -9.44
C ASP A 350 10.88 -2.91 -8.22
N ILE A 351 10.94 -4.20 -7.87
CA ILE A 351 11.67 -4.68 -6.70
C ILE A 351 12.93 -5.40 -7.16
N GLU A 352 14.07 -5.03 -6.59
CA GLU A 352 15.39 -5.57 -6.92
C GLU A 352 16.08 -6.08 -5.65
N ILE A 353 16.29 -7.39 -5.55
CA ILE A 353 17.02 -8.05 -4.46
C ILE A 353 18.28 -8.68 -5.05
N ASN A 354 19.46 -8.23 -4.64
CA ASN A 354 20.71 -8.65 -5.27
C ASN A 354 21.76 -9.08 -4.25
N ASN A 355 22.49 -10.16 -4.53
CA ASN A 355 23.67 -10.59 -3.76
C ASN A 355 23.42 -10.58 -2.24
N SER A 356 22.35 -11.23 -1.81
CA SER A 356 21.91 -11.21 -0.42
C SER A 356 21.67 -12.62 0.13
N GLU A 357 21.56 -12.73 1.45
CA GLU A 357 21.25 -13.97 2.16
C GLU A 357 20.01 -13.75 3.02
N LEU A 358 18.94 -14.47 2.71
CA LEU A 358 17.71 -14.51 3.51
C LEU A 358 17.73 -15.81 4.30
N TYR A 359 17.70 -15.72 5.62
CA TYR A 359 17.90 -16.88 6.48
C TYR A 359 17.02 -16.85 7.72
N GLY A 360 16.90 -18.00 8.37
CA GLY A 360 16.38 -18.07 9.73
C GLY A 360 14.86 -17.98 9.77
N CYS A 361 14.27 -19.15 10.00
CA CYS A 361 12.88 -19.48 10.31
C CYS A 361 11.93 -18.29 10.40
N GLY A 362 10.98 -18.30 9.47
CA GLY A 362 9.94 -17.31 9.34
C GLY A 362 8.58 -17.97 9.13
N SER A 363 8.31 -18.22 7.88
CA SER A 363 7.35 -19.19 7.39
C SER A 363 7.67 -19.20 5.91
N VAL A 364 7.74 -18.02 5.31
CA VAL A 364 8.15 -17.82 3.92
C VAL A 364 9.45 -17.01 3.80
N GLY A 365 10.34 -17.35 2.86
CA GLY A 365 11.53 -16.54 2.56
C GLY A 365 11.16 -15.22 1.87
N ILE A 366 10.49 -15.30 0.73
CA ILE A 366 9.94 -14.13 0.02
C ILE A 366 8.46 -14.34 -0.25
N SER A 367 7.62 -13.42 0.25
CA SER A 367 6.20 -13.36 -0.09
C SER A 367 5.91 -12.17 -0.99
N ALA A 368 5.17 -12.37 -2.07
CA ALA A 368 4.78 -11.31 -2.99
C ALA A 368 3.30 -11.41 -3.37
N TYR A 369 2.49 -10.49 -2.85
CA TYR A 369 1.05 -10.38 -3.07
C TYR A 369 0.75 -9.16 -3.93
N SER A 370 0.08 -9.36 -5.07
CA SER A 370 -0.25 -8.30 -6.03
C SER A 370 0.97 -7.44 -6.41
N THR A 371 2.11 -8.08 -6.61
CA THR A 371 3.39 -7.42 -6.88
C THR A 371 3.82 -7.60 -8.33
N LYS A 372 4.42 -6.57 -8.92
CA LYS A 372 4.83 -6.57 -10.33
C LYS A 372 6.32 -6.26 -10.52
N ARG A 373 7.01 -7.00 -11.39
CA ARG A 373 8.43 -6.76 -11.73
C ARG A 373 9.33 -6.86 -10.49
N LEU A 374 9.38 -8.06 -9.91
CA LEU A 374 10.33 -8.40 -8.84
C LEU A 374 11.45 -9.24 -9.44
N ASN A 375 12.69 -8.78 -9.29
CA ASN A 375 13.89 -9.49 -9.68
C ASN A 375 14.72 -9.81 -8.43
N CYS A 376 15.02 -11.09 -8.23
CA CYS A 376 15.89 -11.59 -7.18
C CYS A 376 17.08 -12.28 -7.85
N VAL A 377 18.30 -11.78 -7.61
CA VAL A 377 19.50 -12.15 -8.36
C VAL A 377 20.63 -12.52 -7.41
N ASP A 378 21.24 -13.68 -7.64
CA ASP A 378 22.39 -14.18 -6.87
C ASP A 378 22.16 -14.17 -5.35
N THR A 379 20.93 -14.46 -4.93
CA THR A 379 20.51 -14.44 -3.52
C THR A 379 20.33 -15.87 -2.99
N ILE A 380 20.79 -16.10 -1.76
CA ILE A 380 20.57 -17.33 -1.02
C ILE A 380 19.31 -17.17 -0.16
N ILE A 381 18.41 -18.15 -0.20
CA ILE A 381 17.25 -18.30 0.66
C ILE A 381 17.45 -19.62 1.39
N ASP A 382 17.66 -19.55 2.71
CA ASP A 382 18.14 -20.67 3.52
C ASP A 382 17.29 -20.86 4.78
N HIS A 383 16.94 -22.11 5.10
CA HIS A 383 16.26 -22.49 6.35
C HIS A 383 14.95 -21.72 6.65
N CYS A 384 13.94 -21.80 5.77
CA CYS A 384 12.55 -21.39 6.11
C CYS A 384 11.67 -22.61 6.47
N SER A 385 10.73 -22.42 7.41
CA SER A 385 9.93 -23.50 8.04
C SER A 385 8.61 -23.84 7.35
N LEU A 386 8.09 -22.98 6.46
CA LEU A 386 6.87 -23.27 5.69
C LEU A 386 7.19 -23.38 4.20
N ARG A 387 7.73 -22.32 3.59
CA ARG A 387 7.98 -22.20 2.13
C ARG A 387 9.22 -21.35 1.89
N ALA A 388 9.85 -21.51 0.73
CA ALA A 388 10.88 -20.57 0.28
C ALA A 388 10.22 -19.33 -0.35
N ILE A 389 9.22 -19.55 -1.21
CA ILE A 389 8.58 -18.52 -2.03
C ILE A 389 7.07 -18.68 -1.96
N GLU A 390 6.35 -17.57 -1.76
CA GLU A 390 4.90 -17.49 -1.90
C GLU A 390 4.50 -16.31 -2.79
N LEU A 391 3.74 -16.60 -3.85
CA LEU A 391 3.28 -15.59 -4.81
C LEU A 391 1.75 -15.65 -4.91
N GLN A 392 1.09 -14.50 -4.87
CA GLN A 392 -0.34 -14.42 -5.16
C GLN A 392 -0.65 -13.20 -6.02
N LYS A 393 -1.38 -13.39 -7.12
CA LYS A 393 -1.81 -12.30 -8.02
C LYS A 393 -0.66 -11.43 -8.55
N SER A 394 0.52 -12.01 -8.73
CA SER A 394 1.76 -11.29 -9.04
C SER A 394 2.20 -11.50 -10.49
N GLU A 395 2.97 -10.56 -11.06
CA GLU A 395 3.31 -10.55 -12.50
C GLU A 395 4.78 -10.21 -12.72
N LYS A 396 5.47 -10.93 -13.62
CA LYS A 396 6.89 -10.72 -13.97
C LYS A 396 7.79 -10.86 -12.75
N ILE A 397 7.87 -12.08 -12.23
CA ILE A 397 8.63 -12.41 -11.02
C ILE A 397 9.80 -13.30 -11.44
N ASN A 398 11.03 -12.81 -11.28
CA ASN A 398 12.23 -13.49 -11.77
C ASN A 398 13.20 -13.78 -10.63
N PHE A 399 13.62 -15.03 -10.54
CA PHE A 399 14.74 -15.48 -9.70
C PHE A 399 15.87 -15.93 -10.63
N ILE A 400 17.06 -15.37 -10.48
CA ILE A 400 18.20 -15.62 -11.38
C ILE A 400 19.43 -15.96 -10.55
N GLY A 401 19.99 -17.14 -10.73
CA GLY A 401 21.20 -17.57 -9.99
C GLY A 401 20.99 -17.76 -8.48
N CYS A 402 19.73 -17.73 -8.02
CA CYS A 402 19.40 -17.89 -6.59
C CYS A 402 19.58 -19.32 -6.11
N LYS A 403 19.82 -19.48 -4.81
CA LYS A 403 19.92 -20.79 -4.14
C LYS A 403 18.86 -20.90 -3.06
N LEU A 404 17.99 -21.91 -3.16
CA LEU A 404 16.96 -22.24 -2.19
C LEU A 404 17.38 -23.52 -1.46
N LEU A 405 17.80 -23.37 -0.21
CA LEU A 405 18.60 -24.36 0.51
C LEU A 405 18.01 -24.74 1.88
N ASN A 406 18.17 -26.01 2.26
CA ASN A 406 17.95 -26.51 3.63
C ASN A 406 16.58 -26.13 4.23
N HIS A 407 15.54 -26.02 3.40
CA HIS A 407 14.21 -25.76 3.90
C HIS A 407 13.65 -27.01 4.60
N GLU A 408 13.19 -26.87 5.84
CA GLU A 408 12.42 -27.89 6.57
C GLU A 408 10.93 -27.51 6.52
N ALA A 409 10.37 -27.55 5.32
CA ALA A 409 9.07 -27.00 5.02
C ALA A 409 7.96 -27.98 5.41
N TYR A 410 7.08 -27.68 6.36
CA TYR A 410 5.89 -28.52 6.61
C TYR A 410 4.73 -28.19 5.64
N SER A 411 5.06 -27.82 4.39
CA SER A 411 4.12 -27.38 3.35
C SER A 411 4.79 -27.55 1.98
N ASN A 412 4.64 -26.58 1.07
CA ASN A 412 5.28 -26.55 -0.24
C ASN A 412 6.50 -25.61 -0.30
N ILE A 413 7.46 -25.87 -1.20
CA ILE A 413 8.68 -25.05 -1.28
C ILE A 413 8.43 -23.76 -2.07
N VAL A 414 7.69 -23.88 -3.18
CA VAL A 414 7.26 -22.76 -4.01
C VAL A 414 5.75 -22.84 -4.21
N ASP A 415 5.04 -21.80 -3.78
CA ASP A 415 3.60 -21.62 -4.03
C ASP A 415 3.38 -20.40 -4.92
N ALA A 416 2.62 -20.57 -6.01
CA ALA A 416 2.18 -19.46 -6.84
C ALA A 416 0.71 -19.58 -7.25
N PHE A 417 -0.09 -18.62 -6.80
CA PHE A 417 -1.51 -18.51 -7.11
C PHE A 417 -1.78 -17.32 -8.02
N ASN A 418 -2.56 -17.53 -9.09
CA ASN A 418 -2.98 -16.50 -10.04
C ASN A 418 -1.86 -15.54 -10.47
N SER A 419 -0.68 -16.09 -10.75
CA SER A 419 0.53 -15.31 -11.02
C SER A 419 1.08 -15.58 -12.42
N LYS A 420 1.62 -14.56 -13.07
CA LYS A 420 2.03 -14.63 -14.50
C LYS A 420 3.50 -14.30 -14.66
N GLU A 421 4.13 -14.94 -15.65
CA GLU A 421 5.54 -14.72 -15.98
C GLU A 421 6.45 -14.93 -14.75
N VAL A 422 6.25 -16.05 -14.03
CA VAL A 422 7.11 -16.45 -12.92
C VAL A 422 8.25 -17.30 -13.47
N THR A 423 9.50 -16.91 -13.22
CA THR A 423 10.69 -17.57 -13.76
C THR A 423 11.73 -17.85 -12.69
N PHE A 424 12.27 -19.08 -12.69
CA PHE A 424 13.54 -19.42 -12.07
C PHE A 424 14.54 -19.76 -13.17
N GLU A 425 15.60 -18.96 -13.28
CA GLU A 425 16.69 -19.18 -14.24
C GLU A 425 18.01 -19.45 -13.50
N LYS A 426 18.69 -20.56 -13.83
CA LYS A 426 20.00 -20.91 -13.22
C LYS A 426 19.97 -21.02 -11.70
N CYS A 427 18.81 -21.34 -11.13
CA CYS A 427 18.65 -21.50 -9.68
C CYS A 427 19.06 -22.91 -9.21
N GLU A 428 19.43 -23.00 -7.94
CA GLU A 428 19.71 -24.28 -7.26
C GLU A 428 18.68 -24.48 -6.14
N PHE A 429 18.01 -25.64 -6.15
CA PHE A 429 17.07 -26.08 -5.11
C PHE A 429 17.67 -27.33 -4.48
N THR A 430 18.33 -27.19 -3.33
CA THR A 430 19.15 -28.26 -2.76
C THR A 430 18.85 -28.49 -1.28
N ASP A 431 18.79 -29.76 -0.89
CA ASP A 431 18.62 -30.20 0.50
C ASP A 431 17.34 -29.66 1.18
N ASN A 432 16.28 -29.41 0.40
CA ASN A 432 14.98 -29.01 0.92
C ASN A 432 14.17 -30.26 1.28
N ASN A 433 13.96 -30.45 2.58
CA ASN A 433 13.46 -31.67 3.15
C ASN A 433 12.19 -31.45 3.99
N ASN A 434 11.51 -32.54 4.28
CA ASN A 434 10.27 -32.60 5.07
C ASN A 434 9.06 -31.88 4.46
N PHE A 435 9.08 -31.53 3.16
CA PHE A 435 7.91 -30.97 2.45
C PHE A 435 6.72 -31.95 2.44
N GLU A 436 5.55 -31.48 2.88
CA GLU A 436 4.38 -32.33 3.12
C GLU A 436 3.34 -32.26 2.01
N TRP A 437 3.21 -31.13 1.29
CA TRP A 437 2.11 -30.96 0.32
C TRP A 437 2.58 -31.11 -1.12
N SER A 438 3.64 -30.39 -1.48
CA SER A 438 4.18 -30.40 -2.83
C SER A 438 5.55 -29.74 -2.86
N PHE A 439 6.33 -29.93 -3.93
CA PHE A 439 7.59 -29.17 -4.06
C PHE A 439 7.34 -27.84 -4.77
N PHE A 440 6.78 -27.90 -5.98
CA PHE A 440 6.24 -26.76 -6.72
C PHE A 440 4.72 -26.85 -6.80
N GLU A 441 4.00 -25.82 -6.35
CA GLU A 441 2.54 -25.69 -6.47
C GLU A 441 2.17 -24.44 -7.25
N VAL A 442 1.44 -24.61 -8.35
CA VAL A 442 0.94 -23.49 -9.15
C VAL A 442 -0.54 -23.67 -9.51
N TRP A 443 -1.36 -22.65 -9.28
CA TRP A 443 -2.82 -22.77 -9.38
C TRP A 443 -3.48 -21.41 -9.69
N GLY A 444 -4.74 -21.40 -10.11
CA GLY A 444 -5.48 -20.18 -10.44
C GLY A 444 -5.02 -19.49 -11.73
N ASN A 445 -4.74 -20.24 -12.80
CA ASN A 445 -4.21 -19.74 -14.08
C ASN A 445 -2.81 -19.10 -13.92
N THR A 446 -1.89 -19.87 -13.32
CA THR A 446 -0.50 -19.48 -13.10
C THR A 446 0.44 -20.09 -14.15
N GLU A 447 1.45 -19.32 -14.58
CA GLU A 447 2.51 -19.81 -15.47
C GLU A 447 3.88 -19.73 -14.80
N LEU A 448 4.55 -20.87 -14.71
CA LEU A 448 5.88 -21.03 -14.12
C LEU A 448 6.88 -21.60 -15.13
N LEU A 449 8.00 -20.90 -15.32
CA LEU A 449 9.16 -21.36 -16.08
C LEU A 449 10.33 -21.68 -15.14
N ILE A 450 10.87 -22.89 -15.25
CA ILE A 450 12.09 -23.32 -14.58
C ILE A 450 13.11 -23.62 -15.68
N ASP A 451 14.16 -22.81 -15.81
CA ASP A 451 15.14 -22.88 -16.90
C ASP A 451 16.57 -22.98 -16.37
N LYS A 452 17.34 -23.96 -16.87
CA LYS A 452 18.77 -24.17 -16.51
C LYS A 452 19.02 -24.35 -15.01
N CYS A 453 18.05 -24.88 -14.27
CA CYS A 453 18.13 -25.04 -12.83
C CYS A 453 18.78 -26.39 -12.43
N LYS A 454 19.13 -26.51 -11.15
CA LYS A 454 19.47 -27.78 -10.51
C LYS A 454 18.54 -28.01 -9.33
N ILE A 455 17.86 -29.15 -9.31
CA ILE A 455 16.92 -29.53 -8.26
C ILE A 455 17.39 -30.88 -7.70
N MET A 456 18.03 -30.85 -6.53
CA MET A 456 18.80 -31.98 -6.03
C MET A 456 18.59 -32.26 -4.54
N ASN A 457 18.64 -33.53 -4.15
CA ASN A 457 18.67 -33.95 -2.74
C ASN A 457 17.46 -33.46 -1.91
N ASN A 458 16.30 -33.28 -2.53
CA ASN A 458 15.10 -32.83 -1.84
C ASN A 458 14.23 -34.02 -1.45
N SER A 459 13.65 -34.02 -0.24
CA SER A 459 12.83 -35.16 0.16
C SER A 459 11.64 -34.85 1.08
N GLN A 460 10.51 -35.48 0.82
CA GLN A 460 9.37 -35.49 1.76
C GLN A 460 9.67 -36.32 3.04
N PRO A 461 8.89 -36.19 4.13
CA PRO A 461 9.05 -37.00 5.35
C PRO A 461 8.93 -38.52 5.09
N ARG A 462 9.65 -39.35 5.86
CA ARG A 462 9.56 -40.83 5.76
C ARG A 462 8.40 -41.45 6.54
N ASP A 463 8.00 -40.81 7.64
CA ASP A 463 7.00 -41.33 8.56
C ASP A 463 5.77 -40.41 8.48
N GLY A 464 4.79 -40.81 7.65
CA GLY A 464 3.59 -40.04 7.38
C GLY A 464 2.84 -39.65 8.66
N THR A 465 2.91 -38.37 9.01
CA THR A 465 2.04 -37.76 10.02
C THR A 465 0.73 -37.23 9.41
N TRP A 466 0.70 -37.08 8.08
CA TRP A 466 -0.45 -36.59 7.31
C TRP A 466 -0.87 -37.62 6.26
N ASP A 467 -2.18 -37.86 6.18
CA ASP A 467 -2.84 -38.89 5.35
C ASP A 467 -2.97 -38.46 3.86
N ALA A 468 -2.17 -37.49 3.40
CA ALA A 468 -2.30 -36.86 2.09
C ALA A 468 -1.03 -37.06 1.24
N SER A 469 -1.22 -37.53 0.01
CA SER A 469 -0.17 -37.70 -0.99
C SER A 469 0.50 -36.38 -1.39
N ALA A 470 1.83 -36.36 -1.42
CA ALA A 470 2.61 -35.20 -1.86
C ALA A 470 2.98 -35.29 -3.36
N TYR A 471 3.03 -34.14 -4.03
CA TYR A 471 3.35 -34.05 -5.46
C TYR A 471 4.56 -33.14 -5.71
N PHE A 472 5.56 -33.62 -6.45
CA PHE A 472 6.73 -32.80 -6.75
C PHE A 472 6.36 -31.59 -7.63
N PHE A 473 5.53 -31.80 -8.65
CA PHE A 473 4.90 -30.75 -9.45
C PHE A 473 3.38 -30.82 -9.32
N LYS A 474 2.76 -29.80 -8.71
CA LYS A 474 1.33 -29.73 -8.45
C LYS A 474 0.69 -28.57 -9.20
N THR A 475 -0.39 -28.85 -9.92
CA THR A 475 -1.09 -27.93 -10.82
C THR A 475 -2.62 -28.03 -10.79
N GLN A 476 -3.18 -29.05 -10.14
CA GLN A 476 -4.62 -29.29 -10.06
C GLN A 476 -5.30 -28.33 -9.09
N GLU A 477 -6.45 -27.83 -9.53
CA GLU A 477 -7.40 -27.05 -8.75
C GLU A 477 -8.28 -27.98 -7.87
N TYR A 478 -9.05 -27.40 -6.95
CA TYR A 478 -9.97 -28.16 -6.09
C TYR A 478 -11.05 -28.95 -6.85
N ASP A 479 -11.37 -28.58 -8.09
CA ASP A 479 -12.34 -29.27 -8.95
C ASP A 479 -11.72 -30.40 -9.80
N GLY A 480 -10.41 -30.63 -9.66
CA GLY A 480 -9.66 -31.65 -10.39
C GLY A 480 -9.23 -31.25 -11.81
N GLY A 481 -9.56 -30.03 -12.27
CA GLY A 481 -9.01 -29.45 -13.50
C GLY A 481 -7.68 -28.75 -13.26
N SER A 482 -7.00 -28.33 -14.34
CA SER A 482 -5.83 -27.46 -14.24
C SER A 482 -5.90 -26.34 -15.27
N THR A 483 -5.73 -25.11 -14.81
CA THR A 483 -5.61 -23.91 -15.66
C THR A 483 -4.18 -23.36 -15.69
N SER A 484 -3.31 -23.92 -14.84
CA SER A 484 -1.93 -23.50 -14.67
C SER A 484 -0.98 -24.34 -15.50
N LYS A 485 0.24 -23.82 -15.72
CA LYS A 485 1.28 -24.51 -16.49
C LYS A 485 2.64 -24.37 -15.83
N ILE A 486 3.36 -25.48 -15.78
CA ILE A 486 4.78 -25.52 -15.45
C ILE A 486 5.56 -25.95 -16.69
N ILE A 487 6.58 -25.19 -17.05
CA ILE A 487 7.52 -25.53 -18.10
C ILE A 487 8.91 -25.65 -17.49
N VAL A 488 9.52 -26.82 -17.61
CA VAL A 488 10.85 -27.11 -17.11
C VAL A 488 11.78 -27.31 -18.31
N LYS A 489 12.85 -26.51 -18.42
CA LYS A 489 13.80 -26.52 -19.54
C LYS A 489 15.23 -26.64 -19.06
N ASP A 490 16.05 -27.41 -19.78
CA ASP A 490 17.50 -27.49 -19.58
C ASP A 490 17.93 -27.76 -18.11
N THR A 491 17.05 -28.40 -17.34
CA THR A 491 17.16 -28.50 -15.87
C THR A 491 17.53 -29.91 -15.44
N GLU A 492 18.39 -30.00 -14.43
CA GLU A 492 18.77 -31.26 -13.78
C GLU A 492 17.90 -31.51 -12.55
N ILE A 493 17.24 -32.68 -12.49
CA ILE A 493 16.40 -33.12 -11.37
C ILE A 493 16.94 -34.47 -10.90
N THR A 494 17.69 -34.49 -9.79
CA THR A 494 18.37 -35.72 -9.35
C THR A 494 18.33 -35.95 -7.85
N ASN A 495 18.25 -37.22 -7.42
CA ASN A 495 18.29 -37.58 -6.01
C ASN A 495 17.17 -36.93 -5.16
N ASN A 496 15.97 -36.81 -5.70
CA ASN A 496 14.80 -36.32 -4.97
C ASN A 496 13.86 -37.47 -4.57
N ARG A 497 13.10 -37.30 -3.49
CA ARG A 497 12.06 -38.25 -3.05
C ARG A 497 10.74 -37.54 -2.81
N CYS A 498 9.67 -38.00 -3.47
CA CYS A 498 8.28 -37.56 -3.25
C CYS A 498 7.33 -38.71 -3.58
N ASP A 499 6.08 -38.69 -3.10
CA ASP A 499 5.11 -39.72 -3.46
C ASP A 499 4.88 -39.71 -4.97
N TYR A 500 4.52 -38.55 -5.54
CA TYR A 500 4.19 -38.48 -6.96
C TYR A 500 5.02 -37.42 -7.67
N PHE A 501 5.42 -37.71 -8.91
CA PHE A 501 6.19 -36.75 -9.71
C PHE A 501 5.34 -35.56 -10.17
N CYS A 502 4.12 -35.80 -10.63
CA CYS A 502 3.18 -34.76 -11.06
C CYS A 502 1.73 -35.18 -10.82
N ASP A 503 0.84 -34.23 -10.52
CA ASP A 503 -0.60 -34.48 -10.39
C ASP A 503 -1.33 -34.47 -11.74
N ASP A 504 -0.94 -33.56 -12.65
CA ASP A 504 -1.44 -33.49 -14.02
C ASP A 504 -0.28 -33.40 -15.03
N LYS A 505 -0.04 -34.51 -15.72
CA LYS A 505 1.00 -34.63 -16.74
C LYS A 505 0.80 -33.75 -17.98
N TYR A 506 -0.39 -33.20 -18.19
CA TYR A 506 -0.66 -32.32 -19.33
C TYR A 506 -0.33 -30.85 -19.03
N SER A 507 -0.26 -30.49 -17.75
CA SER A 507 0.05 -29.15 -17.27
C SER A 507 1.53 -28.93 -16.98
N VAL A 508 2.33 -30.00 -16.97
CA VAL A 508 3.78 -29.94 -16.75
C VAL A 508 4.53 -30.42 -17.99
N THR A 509 5.37 -29.56 -18.57
CA THR A 509 6.18 -29.88 -19.75
C THR A 509 7.66 -29.90 -19.42
N PHE A 510 8.38 -30.92 -19.90
CA PHE A 510 9.83 -31.05 -19.74
C PHE A 510 10.53 -30.97 -21.10
N GLU A 511 11.51 -30.09 -21.23
CA GLU A 511 12.29 -29.88 -22.46
C GLU A 511 13.79 -29.99 -22.14
N ASN A 512 14.46 -30.99 -22.72
CA ASN A 512 15.90 -31.21 -22.54
C ASN A 512 16.34 -31.33 -21.07
N CYS A 513 15.50 -31.93 -20.22
CA CYS A 513 15.80 -32.16 -18.81
C CYS A 513 16.59 -33.45 -18.59
N LYS A 514 17.46 -33.45 -17.58
CA LYS A 514 18.12 -34.65 -17.07
C LYS A 514 17.45 -35.05 -15.75
N ILE A 515 16.75 -36.19 -15.75
CA ILE A 515 16.02 -36.70 -14.59
C ILE A 515 16.59 -38.07 -14.22
N SER A 516 17.20 -38.20 -13.04
CA SER A 516 17.90 -39.42 -12.60
C SER A 516 17.81 -39.64 -11.09
N ASP A 517 17.91 -40.89 -10.64
CA ASP A 517 18.06 -41.24 -9.22
C ASP A 517 16.99 -40.66 -8.29
N ASN A 518 15.78 -40.42 -8.78
CA ASN A 518 14.66 -39.95 -7.96
C ASN A 518 13.76 -41.13 -7.53
N GLU A 519 13.15 -41.01 -6.35
CA GLU A 519 12.23 -41.98 -5.76
C GLU A 519 10.80 -41.44 -5.82
N TRP A 520 9.93 -42.09 -6.61
CA TRP A 520 8.49 -41.80 -6.75
C TRP A 520 7.68 -43.10 -6.52
N GLU A 521 6.46 -43.01 -6.00
CA GLU A 521 5.45 -44.07 -6.03
C GLU A 521 4.99 -44.35 -7.48
N GLU A 522 4.58 -45.60 -7.74
CA GLU A 522 4.18 -46.09 -9.08
C GLU A 522 2.81 -45.59 -9.55
#